data_AF-A0AA95BPS5-F1
#
_entry.id   AF-A0AA95BPS5-F1
#
_cell.length_a   1.000
_cell.length_b   1.000
_cell.length_c   1.000
_cell.angle_alpha   90.00
_cell.angle_beta   90.00
_cell.angle_gamma   90.00
#
_symmetry.space_group_name_H-M   'P 1'
#
loop_
_entity.id
_entity.type
_entity.pdbx_description
1 polymer ?
#
loop_
_entity_poly.entity_id
_entity_poly.type
_entity_poly.pdbx_seq_one_letter_code
_entity_poly.pdbx_strand_id
1 'polypeptide(L)'
;MLISEKLYLLMADNRHKPEAVMSAAGYGMNAAVLSDLMIAGRIAFSKDPDSRIQFIGAGPCPDPVLAAPLEKLEKKAVTTLGEAVKIPSLCNVRRVTDSLARQGIVEYGARSMLGLGKERVHVLNDQIERQIRNDLAAEIHGEKTAGVSDSAVLCILQATGKTRQVLAEELSSMSEPQARERIAEIAQDTPAADSVQRAVATMNVIITSERVIPTASKSSYF
;
A
#
# COMPACT_ATOMS: atom_id res chain seq x y z
N MET A 1 4.35 -12.70 -2.24
CA MET A 1 3.15 -11.86 -2.04
C MET A 1 3.53 -10.41 -2.23
N LEU A 2 2.70 -9.65 -2.94
CA LEU A 2 2.87 -8.22 -3.19
C LEU A 2 2.60 -7.40 -1.92
N ILE A 3 3.18 -6.19 -1.84
CA ILE A 3 2.90 -5.19 -0.80
C ILE A 3 1.42 -4.81 -0.84
N SER A 4 0.86 -4.63 -2.04
CA SER A 4 -0.57 -4.34 -2.21
C SER A 4 -1.47 -5.47 -1.72
N GLU A 5 -1.05 -6.73 -1.83
CA GLU A 5 -1.76 -7.89 -1.28
C GLU A 5 -1.68 -7.93 0.25
N LYS A 6 -0.48 -7.74 0.83
CA LYS A 6 -0.30 -7.67 2.29
C LYS A 6 -1.12 -6.55 2.91
N LEU A 7 -1.02 -5.34 2.34
CA LEU A 7 -1.77 -4.19 2.82
C LEU A 7 -3.28 -4.42 2.70
N TYR A 8 -3.75 -5.06 1.63
CA TYR A 8 -5.15 -5.44 1.51
C TYR A 8 -5.57 -6.37 2.65
N LEU A 9 -4.82 -7.44 2.92
CA LEU A 9 -5.17 -8.41 3.97
C LEU A 9 -5.20 -7.78 5.36
N LEU A 10 -4.26 -6.89 5.68
CA LEU A 10 -4.23 -6.18 6.97
C LEU A 10 -5.39 -5.18 7.14
N MET A 11 -5.88 -4.61 6.05
CA MET A 11 -6.94 -3.61 6.04
C MET A 11 -8.33 -4.22 5.86
N ALA A 12 -8.41 -5.39 5.24
CA ALA A 12 -9.64 -6.10 5.02
C ALA A 12 -10.16 -6.65 6.34
N ASP A 13 -11.48 -6.61 6.51
CA ASP A 13 -12.14 -7.53 7.43
C ASP A 13 -13.18 -8.33 6.63
N ASN A 14 -13.71 -9.39 7.22
CA ASN A 14 -14.71 -10.26 6.59
C ASN A 14 -16.08 -9.58 6.36
N ARG A 15 -16.24 -8.30 6.74
CA ARG A 15 -17.50 -7.55 6.65
C ARG A 15 -17.52 -6.58 5.47
N HIS A 16 -16.36 -6.10 5.05
CA HIS A 16 -16.23 -5.06 4.05
C HIS A 16 -16.09 -5.60 2.62
N LYS A 17 -16.55 -4.81 1.64
CA LYS A 17 -16.30 -5.05 0.22
C LYS A 17 -14.88 -4.61 -0.13
N PRO A 18 -14.23 -5.16 -1.17
CA PRO A 18 -12.90 -4.72 -1.60
C PRO A 18 -12.78 -3.21 -1.81
N GLU A 19 -13.80 -2.57 -2.37
CA GLU A 19 -13.81 -1.12 -2.59
C GLU A 19 -13.81 -0.30 -1.28
N ALA A 20 -14.33 -0.86 -0.19
CA ALA A 20 -14.28 -0.21 1.12
C ALA A 20 -12.85 -0.21 1.68
N VAL A 21 -12.05 -1.24 1.40
CA VAL A 21 -10.61 -1.26 1.71
C VAL A 21 -9.88 -0.14 0.96
N MET A 22 -10.15 0.02 -0.34
CA MET A 22 -9.58 1.11 -1.14
C MET A 22 -9.94 2.48 -0.55
N SER A 23 -11.21 2.69 -0.17
CA SER A 23 -11.66 3.93 0.45
C SER A 23 -11.01 4.18 1.82
N ALA A 24 -10.84 3.13 2.63
CA ALA A 24 -10.26 3.22 3.96
C ALA A 24 -8.74 3.48 3.93
N ALA A 25 -8.04 2.91 2.96
CA ALA A 25 -6.61 3.08 2.77
C ALA A 25 -6.24 4.46 2.18
N GLY A 26 -7.20 5.18 1.59
CA GLY A 26 -6.93 6.42 0.86
C GLY A 26 -5.93 6.19 -0.27
N TYR A 27 -4.83 6.93 -0.27
CA TYR A 27 -3.74 6.73 -1.25
C TYR A 27 -2.84 5.52 -0.95
N GLY A 28 -3.02 4.83 0.18
CA GLY A 28 -2.15 3.72 0.61
C GLY A 28 -2.08 2.56 -0.39
N MET A 29 -3.21 2.15 -0.98
CA MET A 29 -3.22 1.09 -2.00
C MET A 29 -2.50 1.51 -3.29
N ASN A 30 -2.57 2.79 -3.66
CA ASN A 30 -1.82 3.33 -4.79
C ASN A 30 -0.32 3.38 -4.49
N ALA A 31 0.06 3.76 -3.27
CA ALA A 31 1.46 3.70 -2.83
C ALA A 31 2.00 2.27 -2.84
N ALA A 32 1.21 1.30 -2.34
CA ALA A 32 1.60 -0.11 -2.32
C ALA A 32 1.88 -0.67 -3.72
N VAL A 33 1.00 -0.40 -4.70
CA VAL A 33 1.22 -0.89 -6.07
C VAL A 33 2.39 -0.20 -6.78
N LEU A 34 2.69 1.06 -6.42
CA LEU A 34 3.90 1.75 -6.89
C LEU A 34 5.16 1.13 -6.29
N SER A 35 5.15 0.77 -5.00
CA SER A 35 6.24 0.03 -4.37
C SER A 35 6.44 -1.34 -5.02
N ASP A 36 5.36 -2.06 -5.32
CA ASP A 36 5.43 -3.34 -6.03
C ASP A 36 6.03 -3.20 -7.44
N LEU A 37 5.62 -2.17 -8.20
CA LEU A 37 6.20 -1.88 -9.52
C LEU A 37 7.70 -1.58 -9.44
N MET A 38 8.14 -0.90 -8.40
CA MET A 38 9.55 -0.57 -8.20
C MET A 38 10.36 -1.81 -7.83
N ILE A 39 9.86 -2.66 -6.94
CA ILE A 39 10.49 -3.95 -6.60
C ILE A 39 10.55 -4.87 -7.83
N ALA A 40 9.51 -4.84 -8.67
CA ALA A 40 9.47 -5.56 -9.93
C ALA A 40 10.37 -4.95 -11.03
N GLY A 41 11.14 -3.89 -10.72
CA GLY A 41 12.07 -3.25 -11.66
C GLY A 41 11.37 -2.59 -12.85
N ARG A 42 10.10 -2.16 -12.68
CA ARG A 42 9.32 -1.49 -13.74
C ARG A 42 9.48 0.00 -13.71
N ILE A 43 9.55 0.56 -12.50
CA ILE A 43 9.75 1.98 -12.27
C ILE A 43 10.90 2.21 -11.28
N ALA A 44 11.52 3.36 -11.36
CA ALA A 44 12.37 3.93 -10.33
C ALA A 44 11.90 5.36 -10.04
N PHE A 45 12.31 5.89 -8.89
CA PHE A 45 12.14 7.30 -8.59
C PHE A 45 13.48 8.00 -8.73
N SER A 46 13.47 9.19 -9.34
CA SER A 46 14.65 10.05 -9.38
C SER A 46 15.06 10.45 -7.96
N LYS A 47 16.32 10.86 -7.82
CA LYS A 47 16.89 11.33 -6.54
C LYS A 47 16.57 12.80 -6.23
N ASP A 48 15.86 13.48 -7.13
CA ASP A 48 15.50 14.88 -6.94
C ASP A 48 14.32 15.03 -5.95
N PRO A 49 14.12 16.23 -5.37
CA PRO A 49 13.06 16.46 -4.38
C PRO A 49 11.65 16.15 -4.89
N ASP A 50 11.41 16.21 -6.21
CA ASP A 50 10.10 15.94 -6.80
C ASP A 50 9.84 14.42 -6.97
N SER A 51 10.88 13.58 -6.77
CA SER A 51 10.80 12.11 -6.85
C SER A 51 10.08 11.65 -8.11
N ARG A 52 10.67 12.00 -9.25
CA ARG A 52 10.11 11.77 -10.58
C ARG A 52 10.08 10.30 -10.95
N ILE A 53 9.02 9.86 -11.61
CA ILE A 53 8.91 8.47 -12.08
C ILE A 53 9.78 8.27 -13.31
N GLN A 54 10.61 7.22 -13.28
CA GLN A 54 11.44 6.76 -14.38
C GLN A 54 11.03 5.34 -14.75
N PHE A 55 10.67 5.10 -16.01
CA PHE A 55 10.38 3.76 -16.51
C PHE A 55 11.70 3.07 -16.87
N ILE A 56 12.04 1.98 -16.18
CA ILE A 56 13.35 1.33 -16.27
C ILE A 56 13.29 -0.09 -16.86
N GLY A 57 12.09 -0.70 -16.92
CA GLY A 57 11.88 -2.04 -17.46
C GLY A 57 11.14 -2.02 -18.80
N ALA A 58 11.67 -2.73 -19.80
CA ALA A 58 11.03 -2.88 -21.10
C ALA A 58 10.11 -4.12 -21.16
N GLY A 59 9.11 -4.09 -22.05
CA GLY A 59 8.25 -5.24 -22.37
C GLY A 59 7.00 -5.36 -21.47
N PRO A 60 6.17 -6.39 -21.67
CA PRO A 60 4.92 -6.55 -20.93
C PRO A 60 5.18 -6.79 -19.43
N CYS A 61 4.28 -6.35 -18.57
CA CYS A 61 4.28 -6.69 -17.14
C CYS A 61 3.40 -7.93 -16.94
N PRO A 62 3.95 -9.11 -16.61
CA PRO A 62 3.17 -10.34 -16.55
C PRO A 62 2.16 -10.36 -15.39
N ASP A 63 2.49 -9.69 -14.29
CA ASP A 63 1.62 -9.63 -13.13
C ASP A 63 0.41 -8.72 -13.42
N PRO A 64 -0.82 -9.26 -13.41
CA PRO A 64 -2.02 -8.47 -13.75
C PRO A 64 -2.31 -7.36 -12.74
N VAL A 65 -1.86 -7.48 -11.48
CA VAL A 65 -1.99 -6.43 -10.46
C VAL A 65 -1.13 -5.23 -10.84
N LEU A 66 0.05 -5.47 -11.45
CA LEU A 66 1.04 -4.44 -11.78
C LEU A 66 0.90 -3.90 -13.22
N ALA A 67 0.43 -4.73 -14.15
CA ALA A 67 0.30 -4.36 -15.56
C ALA A 67 -0.61 -3.17 -15.80
N ALA A 68 -1.81 -3.18 -15.22
CA ALA A 68 -2.78 -2.09 -15.41
C ALA A 68 -2.33 -0.75 -14.79
N PRO A 69 -1.77 -0.70 -13.56
CA PRO A 69 -1.16 0.51 -13.04
C PRO A 69 -0.02 1.03 -13.91
N LEU A 70 0.86 0.16 -14.41
CA LEU A 70 1.97 0.58 -15.26
C LEU A 70 1.48 1.25 -16.55
N GLU A 71 0.53 0.63 -17.24
CA GLU A 71 -0.08 1.19 -18.45
C GLU A 71 -0.75 2.56 -18.18
N LYS A 72 -1.39 2.72 -17.00
CA LYS A 72 -1.98 4.01 -16.59
C LYS A 72 -0.93 5.09 -16.38
N LEU A 73 0.22 4.76 -15.78
CA LEU A 73 1.32 5.69 -15.57
C LEU A 73 1.89 6.15 -16.92
N GLU A 74 2.14 5.21 -17.83
CA GLU A 74 2.66 5.47 -19.17
C GLU A 74 1.72 6.39 -19.98
N LYS A 75 0.41 6.12 -19.96
CA LYS A 75 -0.60 6.92 -20.70
C LYS A 75 -0.79 8.33 -20.17
N LYS A 76 -0.65 8.52 -18.86
CA LYS A 76 -0.90 9.83 -18.22
C LYS A 76 0.32 10.76 -18.26
N ALA A 77 1.47 10.27 -18.75
CA ALA A 77 2.75 11.00 -18.73
C ALA A 77 3.06 11.59 -17.35
N VAL A 78 2.69 10.86 -16.29
CA VAL A 78 2.85 11.33 -14.90
C VAL A 78 4.32 11.49 -14.59
N THR A 79 4.66 12.60 -13.96
CA THR A 79 6.07 12.97 -13.78
C THR A 79 6.57 12.72 -12.38
N THR A 80 5.72 12.74 -11.36
CA THR A 80 6.13 12.63 -9.95
C THR A 80 5.37 11.55 -9.16
N LEU A 81 5.96 11.10 -8.05
CA LEU A 81 5.32 10.20 -7.11
C LEU A 81 4.02 10.78 -6.51
N GLY A 82 4.03 12.07 -6.14
CA GLY A 82 2.85 12.74 -5.55
C GLY A 82 1.66 12.82 -6.51
N GLU A 83 1.91 13.02 -7.81
CA GLU A 83 0.88 12.93 -8.83
C GLU A 83 0.37 11.49 -9.01
N ALA A 84 1.29 10.52 -9.00
CA ALA A 84 0.96 9.12 -9.24
C ALA A 84 0.04 8.54 -8.17
N VAL A 85 0.32 8.80 -6.88
CA VAL A 85 -0.52 8.30 -5.78
C VAL A 85 -1.96 8.83 -5.83
N LYS A 86 -2.20 9.96 -6.51
CA LYS A 86 -3.53 10.57 -6.69
C LYS A 86 -4.29 10.07 -7.90
N ILE A 87 -3.67 9.26 -8.77
CA ILE A 87 -4.35 8.73 -9.95
C ILE A 87 -5.56 7.89 -9.50
N PRO A 88 -6.78 8.23 -9.94
CA PRO A 88 -7.97 7.49 -9.56
C PRO A 88 -7.87 6.02 -9.97
N SER A 89 -8.06 5.14 -8.99
CA SER A 89 -7.99 3.68 -9.18
C SER A 89 -6.69 3.22 -9.84
N LEU A 90 -5.54 3.86 -9.55
CA LEU A 90 -4.24 3.37 -10.02
C LEU A 90 -4.06 1.92 -9.59
N CYS A 91 -4.21 1.66 -8.30
CA CYS A 91 -4.48 0.31 -7.79
C CYS A 91 -5.93 -0.09 -8.11
N ASN A 92 -6.08 -1.24 -8.76
CA ASN A 92 -7.38 -1.89 -8.89
C ASN A 92 -7.49 -3.00 -7.84
N VAL A 93 -8.18 -2.73 -6.74
CA VAL A 93 -8.34 -3.66 -5.62
C VAL A 93 -9.02 -4.99 -6.02
N ARG A 94 -9.81 -5.01 -7.11
CA ARG A 94 -10.37 -6.26 -7.65
C ARG A 94 -9.27 -7.15 -8.22
N ARG A 95 -8.26 -6.59 -8.88
CA ARG A 95 -7.12 -7.39 -9.38
C ARG A 95 -6.26 -7.92 -8.24
N VAL A 96 -6.12 -7.16 -7.15
CA VAL A 96 -5.46 -7.63 -5.92
C VAL A 96 -6.21 -8.82 -5.34
N THR A 97 -7.53 -8.72 -5.22
CA THR A 97 -8.38 -9.81 -4.69
C THR A 97 -8.47 -11.01 -5.63
N ASP A 98 -8.47 -10.81 -6.95
CA ASP A 98 -8.33 -11.90 -7.94
C ASP A 98 -6.98 -12.63 -7.79
N SER A 99 -5.92 -11.89 -7.48
CA SER A 99 -4.60 -12.46 -7.23
C SER A 99 -4.56 -13.29 -5.96
N LEU A 100 -5.14 -12.78 -4.87
CA LEU A 100 -5.30 -13.51 -3.61
C LEU A 100 -6.20 -14.74 -3.78
N ALA A 101 -7.24 -14.66 -4.61
CA ALA A 101 -8.14 -15.78 -4.88
C ALA A 101 -7.44 -16.89 -5.67
N ARG A 102 -6.62 -16.54 -6.67
CA ARG A 102 -5.76 -17.50 -7.38
C ARG A 102 -4.75 -18.20 -6.47
N GLN A 103 -4.36 -17.57 -5.37
CA GLN A 103 -3.49 -18.14 -4.34
C GLN A 103 -4.25 -18.96 -3.28
N GLY A 104 -5.58 -19.04 -3.36
CA GLY A 104 -6.42 -19.74 -2.38
C GLY A 104 -6.50 -19.04 -1.01
N ILE A 105 -6.17 -17.74 -0.94
CA ILE A 105 -6.16 -16.97 0.32
C ILE A 105 -7.54 -16.38 0.59
N VAL A 106 -8.26 -15.99 -0.46
CA VAL A 106 -9.60 -15.42 -0.36
C VAL A 106 -10.56 -16.09 -1.36
N GLU A 107 -11.84 -15.96 -1.10
CA GLU A 107 -12.90 -16.30 -2.05
C GLU A 107 -13.88 -15.14 -2.22
N TYR A 108 -14.58 -15.13 -3.36
CA TYR A 108 -15.68 -14.21 -3.58
C TYR A 108 -16.96 -14.78 -2.98
N GLY A 109 -17.55 -14.04 -2.05
CA GLY A 109 -18.84 -14.35 -1.46
C GLY A 109 -19.99 -14.10 -2.42
N ALA A 110 -21.16 -14.67 -2.12
CA ALA A 110 -22.36 -14.54 -2.91
C ALA A 110 -22.76 -13.06 -3.15
N ARG A 111 -23.30 -12.78 -4.35
CA ARG A 111 -24.02 -11.53 -4.64
C ARG A 111 -25.29 -11.45 -3.79
N SER A 112 -25.85 -10.26 -3.57
CA SER A 112 -27.08 -10.13 -2.77
C SER A 112 -28.24 -10.90 -3.42
N MET A 113 -29.36 -11.12 -2.68
CA MET A 113 -30.46 -12.06 -3.00
C MET A 113 -31.16 -11.93 -4.38
N LEU A 114 -30.74 -11.02 -5.25
CA LEU A 114 -31.19 -10.91 -6.64
C LEU A 114 -30.05 -10.92 -7.67
N GLY A 115 -28.85 -11.39 -7.29
CA GLY A 115 -27.65 -11.27 -8.13
C GLY A 115 -27.14 -9.84 -8.27
N LEU A 116 -27.77 -8.88 -7.58
CA LEU A 116 -27.45 -7.46 -7.59
C LEU A 116 -26.32 -7.16 -6.58
N GLY A 117 -25.46 -6.21 -6.93
CA GLY A 117 -24.36 -5.78 -6.08
C GLY A 117 -23.06 -6.57 -6.30
N LYS A 118 -21.94 -5.95 -5.89
CA LYS A 118 -20.61 -6.51 -6.07
C LYS A 118 -20.30 -7.58 -5.03
N GLU A 119 -19.54 -8.59 -5.45
CA GLU A 119 -19.10 -9.72 -4.61
C GLU A 119 -18.27 -9.22 -3.42
N ARG A 120 -18.61 -9.76 -2.24
CA ARG A 120 -17.80 -9.64 -1.02
C ARG A 120 -16.57 -10.53 -1.18
N VAL A 121 -15.53 -10.24 -0.39
CA VAL A 121 -14.35 -11.10 -0.32
C VAL A 121 -14.28 -11.67 1.08
N HIS A 122 -14.17 -12.99 1.17
CA HIS A 122 -13.98 -13.71 2.42
C HIS A 122 -12.54 -14.21 2.49
N VAL A 123 -11.84 -13.89 3.58
CA VAL A 123 -10.51 -14.46 3.81
C VAL A 123 -10.69 -15.91 4.24
N LEU A 124 -10.23 -16.83 3.41
CA LEU A 124 -10.32 -18.28 3.65
C LEU A 124 -9.27 -18.75 4.64
N ASN A 125 -8.10 -18.12 4.59
CA ASN A 125 -6.95 -18.50 5.40
C ASN A 125 -6.43 -17.30 6.18
N ASP A 126 -7.01 -17.11 7.36
CA ASP A 126 -6.60 -16.09 8.33
C ASP A 126 -5.21 -16.36 8.94
N GLN A 127 -4.64 -17.56 8.75
CA GLN A 127 -3.26 -17.86 9.14
C GLN A 127 -2.27 -16.99 8.37
N ILE A 128 -2.55 -16.66 7.11
CA ILE A 128 -1.67 -15.80 6.31
C ILE A 128 -1.65 -14.37 6.85
N GLU A 129 -2.82 -13.81 7.20
CA GLU A 129 -2.88 -12.50 7.85
C GLU A 129 -2.17 -12.54 9.22
N ARG A 130 -2.43 -13.55 10.05
CA ARG A 130 -1.73 -13.72 11.33
C ARG A 130 -0.23 -13.83 11.16
N GLN A 131 0.25 -14.53 10.14
CA GLN A 131 1.67 -14.64 9.85
C GLN A 131 2.26 -13.27 9.51
N ILE A 132 1.59 -12.49 8.65
CA ILE A 132 2.01 -11.10 8.34
C ILE A 132 2.08 -10.27 9.63
N ARG A 133 1.05 -10.32 10.48
CA ARG A 133 1.02 -9.60 11.76
C ARG A 133 2.15 -10.00 12.70
N ASN A 134 2.41 -11.30 12.84
CA ASN A 134 3.50 -11.82 13.66
C ASN A 134 4.86 -11.38 13.13
N ASP A 135 5.06 -11.41 11.81
CA ASP A 135 6.29 -10.94 11.18
C ASP A 135 6.49 -9.43 11.43
N LEU A 136 5.44 -8.62 11.25
CA LEU A 136 5.48 -7.18 11.53
C LEU A 136 5.75 -6.90 13.01
N ALA A 137 5.13 -7.65 13.93
CA ALA A 137 5.37 -7.51 15.36
C ALA A 137 6.83 -7.82 15.72
N ALA A 138 7.38 -8.92 15.23
CA ALA A 138 8.78 -9.28 15.46
C ALA A 138 9.75 -8.19 14.93
N GLU A 139 9.46 -7.59 13.79
CA GLU A 139 10.26 -6.49 13.22
C GLU A 139 10.13 -5.20 14.06
N ILE A 140 8.92 -4.85 14.47
CA ILE A 140 8.62 -3.72 15.36
C ILE A 140 9.36 -3.85 16.68
N HIS A 141 9.40 -5.04 17.28
CA HIS A 141 10.06 -5.27 18.57
C HIS A 141 11.56 -5.60 18.44
N GLY A 142 12.11 -5.60 17.22
CA GLY A 142 13.54 -5.82 16.98
C GLY A 142 13.98 -7.28 17.13
N GLU A 143 13.03 -8.22 17.17
CA GLU A 143 13.27 -9.67 17.23
C GLU A 143 13.69 -10.22 15.85
N LYS A 144 13.38 -9.49 14.79
CA LYS A 144 13.65 -9.85 13.40
C LYS A 144 14.08 -8.61 12.59
N THR A 145 15.03 -8.78 11.67
CA THR A 145 15.35 -7.74 10.68
C THR A 145 14.24 -7.62 9.64
N ALA A 146 13.79 -6.40 9.39
CA ALA A 146 12.70 -6.16 8.46
C ALA A 146 13.06 -6.42 7.01
N GLY A 147 12.15 -7.09 6.30
CA GLY A 147 12.21 -7.22 4.86
C GLY A 147 11.72 -5.96 4.14
N VAL A 148 12.13 -5.79 2.88
CA VAL A 148 11.71 -4.65 2.03
C VAL A 148 10.20 -4.50 1.94
N SER A 149 9.48 -5.62 1.81
CA SER A 149 8.02 -5.62 1.69
C SER A 149 7.32 -5.18 2.97
N ASP A 150 7.77 -5.66 4.12
CA ASP A 150 7.15 -5.38 5.42
C ASP A 150 7.44 -3.96 5.90
N SER A 151 8.67 -3.50 5.70
CA SER A 151 9.10 -2.11 5.85
C SER A 151 8.24 -1.13 5.02
N ALA A 152 7.95 -1.48 3.76
CA ALA A 152 7.07 -0.68 2.91
C ALA A 152 5.63 -0.63 3.44
N VAL A 153 5.07 -1.75 3.91
CA VAL A 153 3.73 -1.79 4.53
C VAL A 153 3.68 -0.87 5.75
N LEU A 154 4.65 -0.96 6.66
CA LEU A 154 4.71 -0.13 7.87
C LEU A 154 4.77 1.35 7.54
N CYS A 155 5.62 1.74 6.58
CA CYS A 155 5.73 3.12 6.12
C CYS A 155 4.43 3.62 5.48
N ILE A 156 3.77 2.81 4.64
CA ILE A 156 2.49 3.18 4.03
C ILE A 156 1.41 3.36 5.10
N LEU A 157 1.33 2.45 6.08
CA LEU A 157 0.39 2.57 7.20
C LEU A 157 0.66 3.82 8.03
N GLN A 158 1.93 4.17 8.25
CA GLN A 158 2.31 5.39 8.97
C GLN A 158 1.92 6.64 8.20
N ALA A 159 2.30 6.73 6.92
CA ALA A 159 1.99 7.85 6.06
C ALA A 159 0.47 8.07 5.93
N THR A 160 -0.26 6.96 5.86
CA THR A 160 -1.72 6.93 5.86
C THR A 160 -2.34 6.93 7.25
N GLY A 161 -1.57 7.14 8.33
CA GLY A 161 -2.08 7.32 9.69
C GLY A 161 -3.02 6.19 10.12
N LYS A 162 -2.83 5.01 9.54
CA LYS A 162 -3.61 3.79 9.77
C LYS A 162 -2.88 2.82 10.68
N THR A 163 -1.61 3.07 11.02
CA THR A 163 -0.80 2.16 11.84
C THR A 163 -1.51 1.74 13.12
N ARG A 164 -2.06 2.68 13.90
CA ARG A 164 -2.76 2.34 15.16
C ARG A 164 -4.10 1.64 14.97
N GLN A 165 -4.79 1.95 13.88
CA GLN A 165 -6.06 1.30 13.55
C GLN A 165 -5.84 -0.16 13.13
N VAL A 166 -4.75 -0.42 12.41
CA VAL A 166 -4.48 -1.71 11.76
C VAL A 166 -3.61 -2.61 12.64
N LEU A 167 -2.62 -2.04 13.34
CA LEU A 167 -1.61 -2.75 14.13
C LEU A 167 -1.74 -2.41 15.63
N ALA A 168 -2.98 -2.35 16.13
CA ALA A 168 -3.26 -1.94 17.51
C ALA A 168 -2.61 -2.86 18.54
N GLU A 169 -2.66 -4.17 18.28
CA GLU A 169 -2.15 -5.21 19.20
C GLU A 169 -0.64 -5.25 19.18
N GLU A 170 -0.06 -5.21 17.98
CA GLU A 170 1.38 -5.29 17.71
C GLU A 170 2.13 -4.08 18.29
N LEU A 171 1.46 -2.93 18.41
CA LEU A 171 2.02 -1.69 18.94
C LEU A 171 1.56 -1.36 20.36
N SER A 172 0.88 -2.28 21.05
CA SER A 172 0.22 -2.02 22.33
C SER A 172 1.16 -1.55 23.45
N SER A 173 2.45 -1.92 23.38
CA SER A 173 3.51 -1.49 24.32
C SER A 173 4.15 -0.13 24.00
N MET A 174 3.85 0.48 22.85
CA MET A 174 4.49 1.72 22.40
C MET A 174 3.51 2.89 22.43
N SER A 175 4.00 4.09 22.74
CA SER A 175 3.28 5.35 22.46
C SER A 175 3.30 5.70 20.97
N GLU A 176 2.43 6.61 20.52
CA GLU A 176 2.41 7.03 19.11
C GLU A 176 3.75 7.59 18.60
N PRO A 177 4.47 8.46 19.35
CA PRO A 177 5.81 8.90 18.96
C PRO A 177 6.81 7.74 18.84
N GLN A 178 6.81 6.80 19.79
CA GLN A 178 7.72 5.65 19.77
C GLN A 178 7.44 4.73 18.57
N ALA A 179 6.16 4.44 18.28
CA ALA A 179 5.80 3.66 17.10
C ALA A 179 6.21 4.37 15.80
N ARG A 180 6.09 5.70 15.76
CA ARG A 180 6.50 6.48 14.58
C ARG A 180 8.01 6.41 14.35
N GLU A 181 8.77 6.64 15.41
CA GLU A 181 10.24 6.55 15.42
C GLU A 181 10.70 5.15 15.03
N ARG A 182 10.11 4.11 15.63
CA ARG A 182 10.48 2.73 15.36
C ARG A 182 10.28 2.33 13.90
N ILE A 183 9.17 2.73 13.29
CA ILE A 183 8.92 2.47 11.85
C ILE A 183 9.92 3.25 10.98
N ALA A 184 10.33 4.46 11.38
CA ALA A 184 11.35 5.22 10.66
C ALA A 184 12.73 4.58 10.76
N GLU A 185 13.10 4.03 11.91
CA GLU A 185 14.32 3.22 12.09
C GLU A 185 14.29 1.97 11.20
N ILE A 186 13.19 1.20 11.25
CA ILE A 186 12.99 0.03 10.39
C ILE A 186 13.19 0.39 8.92
N ALA A 187 12.63 1.51 8.46
CA ALA A 187 12.79 1.98 7.10
C ALA A 187 14.24 2.27 6.72
N GLN A 188 15.05 2.78 7.66
CA GLN A 188 16.48 3.08 7.45
C GLN A 188 17.34 1.81 7.49
N ASP A 189 17.03 0.88 8.38
CA ASP A 189 17.83 -0.33 8.62
C ASP A 189 17.52 -1.50 7.67
N THR A 190 16.41 -1.41 6.92
CA THR A 190 15.99 -2.46 5.97
C THR A 190 17.05 -2.70 4.90
N PRO A 191 17.57 -3.92 4.71
CA PRO A 191 18.51 -4.18 3.63
C PRO A 191 17.79 -4.17 2.26
N ALA A 192 17.72 -3.02 1.60
CA ALA A 192 17.22 -2.89 0.23
C ALA A 192 18.28 -2.26 -0.66
N ALA A 193 18.08 -2.34 -1.98
CA ALA A 193 18.67 -1.35 -2.85
C ALA A 193 18.09 0.01 -2.41
N ASP A 194 18.89 0.78 -1.69
CA ASP A 194 18.97 2.24 -1.57
C ASP A 194 17.83 3.08 -2.20
N SER A 195 17.44 2.83 -3.45
CA SER A 195 16.31 3.48 -4.14
C SER A 195 14.92 3.11 -3.59
N VAL A 196 14.69 1.86 -3.20
CA VAL A 196 13.40 1.35 -2.70
C VAL A 196 13.10 1.91 -1.32
N GLN A 197 14.07 1.90 -0.42
CA GLN A 197 13.95 2.53 0.90
C GLN A 197 13.72 4.03 0.79
N ARG A 198 14.51 4.71 -0.06
CA ARG A 198 14.31 6.14 -0.30
C ARG A 198 12.92 6.44 -0.83
N ALA A 199 12.43 5.64 -1.78
CA ALA A 199 11.09 5.83 -2.32
C ALA A 199 10.00 5.66 -1.27
N VAL A 200 10.13 4.65 -0.40
CA VAL A 200 9.21 4.41 0.71
C VAL A 200 9.27 5.55 1.74
N ALA A 201 10.47 6.04 2.06
CA ALA A 201 10.66 7.21 2.93
C ALA A 201 10.10 8.50 2.30
N THR A 202 10.32 8.73 1.00
CA THR A 202 9.75 9.86 0.27
C THR A 202 8.23 9.74 0.17
N MET A 203 7.67 8.54 -0.06
CA MET A 203 6.23 8.29 0.02
C MET A 203 5.68 8.70 1.39
N ASN A 204 6.40 8.36 2.47
CA ASN A 204 6.01 8.74 3.82
C ASN A 204 5.98 10.27 4.00
N VAL A 205 7.00 10.99 3.54
CA VAL A 205 7.07 12.46 3.59
C VAL A 205 5.96 13.10 2.74
N ILE A 206 5.79 12.67 1.49
CA ILE A 206 4.81 13.24 0.56
C ILE A 206 3.39 13.03 1.08
N ILE A 207 3.01 11.79 1.43
CA ILE A 207 1.65 11.49 1.89
C ILE A 207 1.35 12.18 3.24
N THR A 208 2.33 12.26 4.14
CA THR A 208 2.17 13.01 5.40
C THR A 208 2.01 14.51 5.15
N SER A 209 2.82 15.09 4.26
CA SER A 209 2.73 16.53 3.92
C SER A 209 1.41 16.90 3.24
N GLU A 210 0.86 16.01 2.40
CA GLU A 210 -0.43 16.22 1.74
C GLU A 210 -1.61 16.17 2.70
N ARG A 211 -1.47 15.50 3.85
CA ARG A 211 -2.48 15.52 4.92
C ARG A 211 -2.51 16.80 5.73
N VAL A 212 -1.46 17.60 5.66
CA VAL A 212 -1.35 18.88 6.38
C VAL A 212 -1.97 20.04 5.61
N ILE A 213 -2.34 19.86 4.32
CA ILE A 213 -3.05 20.90 3.58
C ILE A 213 -4.56 20.65 3.73
N PRO A 214 -5.31 21.45 4.53
CA PRO A 214 -6.76 21.43 4.43
C PRO A 214 -7.08 21.84 3.00
N THR A 215 -7.92 21.07 2.31
CA THR A 215 -8.63 21.59 1.14
C THR A 215 -9.40 22.82 1.61
N ALA A 216 -8.81 24.01 1.43
CA ALA A 216 -9.51 25.26 1.58
C ALA A 216 -10.67 25.19 0.59
N SER A 217 -11.87 24.96 1.12
CA SER A 217 -13.11 25.09 0.38
C SER A 217 -13.07 26.46 -0.29
N LYS A 218 -12.98 26.49 -1.61
CA LYS A 218 -13.26 27.71 -2.37
C LYS A 218 -14.74 27.98 -2.15
N SER A 219 -15.03 28.80 -1.13
CA SER A 219 -16.32 29.45 -0.98
C SER A 219 -16.46 30.44 -2.13
N SER A 220 -17.14 30.02 -3.18
CA SER A 220 -17.57 30.90 -4.26
C SER A 220 -18.61 31.87 -3.70
N TYR A 221 -18.20 33.09 -3.40
CA TYR A 221 -19.07 34.26 -3.45
C TYR A 221 -18.57 35.14 -4.59
N PHE A 222 -19.43 35.28 -5.61
CA PHE A 222 -19.72 36.41 -6.49
C PHE A 222 -20.23 35.90 -7.83
#